data_AF-A0A0C4FC52-F1
#
_entry.id   AF-A0A0C4FC52-F1
#
_cell.length_a   1.000
_cell.length_b   1.000
_cell.length_c   1.000
_cell.angle_alpha   90.00
_cell.angle_beta   90.00
_cell.angle_gamma   90.00
#
_symmetry.space_group_name_H-M   'P 1'
#
loop_
_entity.id
_entity.type
_entity.pdbx_description
1 polymer ?
#
loop_
_entity_poly.entity_id
_entity_poly.type
_entity_poly.pdbx_seq_one_letter_code
_entity_poly.pdbx_strand_id
1 'polypeptide(L)'
;MFHHPDNRIKQANIQILWEVVKEGGHLLPDLVKPVRPSGLDKIVDMITRPDLTLALAICKVCGSADFEEMTEVILNIFDHRKGVIKFLKASIEREVAVTGKSNPSTVFRGNSFTTRLLTIFARAQGYDYLRNTLSNLLVGLANKPSEFSVDFDPHRASADDDEAARNLEQVTEAFLNVIAVSWKKLPCAIREICHHIATTVQEKYPESVFTSIGGFIFLRFINPAIVSPSLVMITKVLQALSNNIRFSAREPAMKPLNPFMAKNVYPMTRFLKDISSIDEPGMVAEEGTELQDELAPVPLDAADRYVLHRFLYENQEKLGAELKSVRPMEFKHWHDGSERLTPTLGHEIWAEVVQTLQDIGPPANADPDLPLSHLDGPEYHAFLAKYELNRPPDPRIWQALFFEAPRSRLQTMPTFVFLTSRLKAEMCDLESFYLYILQAVDAIDGPFALFLDCTGFTFANEISLP
;
A
#
# COMPACT_ATOMS: atom_id res chain seq x y z
N MET A 1 -19.05 10.59 -20.50
CA MET A 1 -20.11 10.55 -21.53
C MET A 1 -21.52 10.35 -20.98
N PHE A 2 -21.72 9.62 -19.87
CA PHE A 2 -23.06 9.36 -19.29
C PHE A 2 -23.51 10.32 -18.16
N HIS A 3 -22.62 11.15 -17.64
CA HIS A 3 -22.93 12.18 -16.64
C HIS A 3 -23.16 13.55 -17.29
N HIS A 4 -24.19 13.67 -18.13
CA HIS A 4 -24.64 14.97 -18.65
C HIS A 4 -25.97 15.35 -17.96
N PRO A 5 -26.18 16.59 -17.46
CA PRO A 5 -27.40 16.94 -16.71
C PRO A 5 -28.66 16.93 -17.58
N ASP A 6 -28.53 17.12 -18.90
CA ASP A 6 -29.64 17.09 -19.85
C ASP A 6 -30.01 15.67 -20.30
N ASN A 7 -31.25 15.25 -20.00
CA ASN A 7 -31.80 13.94 -20.35
C ASN A 7 -31.93 13.70 -21.88
N ARG A 8 -32.08 14.75 -22.70
CA ARG A 8 -32.15 14.60 -24.16
C ARG A 8 -30.80 14.24 -24.75
N ILE A 9 -29.74 14.83 -24.22
CA ILE A 9 -28.36 14.53 -24.63
C ILE A 9 -27.96 13.13 -24.17
N LYS A 10 -28.41 12.68 -22.99
CA LYS A 10 -28.25 11.27 -22.58
C LYS A 10 -28.93 10.31 -23.56
N GLN A 11 -30.18 10.59 -23.95
CA GLN A 11 -30.89 9.75 -24.92
C GLN A 11 -30.18 9.72 -26.27
N ALA A 12 -29.73 10.87 -26.78
CA ALA A 12 -28.97 10.95 -28.03
C ALA A 12 -27.66 10.14 -27.95
N ASN A 13 -26.91 10.26 -26.85
CA ASN A 13 -25.67 9.49 -26.66
C ASN A 13 -25.92 7.98 -26.56
N ILE A 14 -26.99 7.57 -25.86
CA ILE A 14 -27.40 6.16 -25.78
C ILE A 14 -27.81 5.63 -27.15
N GLN A 15 -28.49 6.45 -27.94
CA GLN A 15 -28.96 6.07 -29.27
C GLN A 15 -27.81 5.96 -30.28
N ILE A 16 -26.82 6.87 -30.20
CA ILE A 16 -25.57 6.77 -30.97
C ILE A 16 -24.80 5.51 -30.58
N LEU A 17 -24.65 5.23 -29.27
CA LEU A 17 -23.99 4.01 -28.81
C LEU A 17 -24.74 2.75 -29.28
N TRP A 18 -26.07 2.79 -29.26
CA TRP A 18 -26.90 1.69 -29.75
C TRP A 18 -26.71 1.47 -31.26
N GLU A 19 -26.65 2.53 -32.07
CA GLU A 19 -26.37 2.42 -33.51
C GLU A 19 -24.96 1.89 -33.78
N VAL A 20 -23.95 2.36 -33.05
CA VAL A 20 -22.56 1.88 -33.15
C VAL A 20 -22.44 0.41 -32.74
N VAL A 21 -23.12 -0.02 -31.68
CA VAL A 21 -23.16 -1.43 -31.26
C VAL A 21 -23.99 -2.28 -32.22
N LYS A 22 -25.04 -1.73 -32.83
CA LYS A 22 -25.84 -2.45 -33.83
C LYS A 22 -25.09 -2.66 -35.15
N GLU A 23 -24.34 -1.66 -35.61
CA GLU A 23 -23.58 -1.73 -36.87
C GLU A 23 -22.22 -2.40 -36.72
N GLY A 24 -21.53 -2.20 -35.58
CA GLY A 24 -20.19 -2.70 -35.30
C GLY A 24 -20.09 -3.75 -34.19
N GLY A 25 -21.20 -4.18 -33.59
CA GLY A 25 -21.19 -5.07 -32.41
C GLY A 25 -20.61 -6.47 -32.66
N HIS A 26 -20.60 -6.92 -33.91
CA HIS A 26 -19.95 -8.16 -34.31
C HIS A 26 -18.42 -8.09 -34.22
N LEU A 27 -17.83 -6.90 -34.13
CA LEU A 27 -16.39 -6.64 -33.92
C LEU A 27 -16.04 -6.42 -32.43
N LEU A 28 -17.03 -6.32 -31.53
CA LEU A 28 -16.79 -6.19 -30.09
C LEU A 28 -15.95 -7.34 -29.51
N PRO A 29 -16.15 -8.61 -29.91
CA PRO A 29 -15.28 -9.71 -29.48
C PRO A 29 -13.82 -9.56 -29.93
N ASP A 30 -13.58 -8.92 -31.08
CA ASP A 30 -12.24 -8.66 -31.61
C ASP A 30 -11.58 -7.40 -31.01
N LEU A 31 -12.39 -6.50 -30.44
CA LEU A 31 -11.98 -5.29 -29.71
C LEU A 31 -11.64 -5.58 -28.24
N VAL A 32 -12.28 -6.59 -27.63
CA VAL A 32 -11.95 -7.10 -26.28
C VAL A 32 -10.95 -8.23 -26.43
N LYS A 33 -9.70 -7.89 -26.75
CA LYS A 33 -8.62 -8.87 -26.69
C LYS A 33 -8.42 -9.27 -25.23
N PRO A 34 -8.39 -10.57 -24.89
CA PRO A 34 -8.07 -11.00 -23.53
C PRO A 34 -6.67 -10.49 -23.17
N VAL A 35 -6.56 -9.90 -21.97
CA VAL A 35 -5.29 -9.46 -21.38
C VAL A 35 -4.31 -10.62 -21.44
N ARG A 36 -3.24 -10.49 -22.22
CA ARG A 36 -2.24 -11.55 -22.37
C ARG A 36 -1.31 -11.56 -21.15
N PRO A 37 -1.20 -12.67 -20.39
CA PRO A 37 -0.33 -12.75 -19.22
C PRO A 37 1.14 -12.38 -19.53
N SER A 38 1.62 -12.77 -20.71
CA SER A 38 2.98 -12.49 -21.18
C SER A 38 3.31 -10.99 -21.30
N GLY A 39 2.30 -10.13 -21.50
CA GLY A 39 2.51 -8.69 -21.55
C GLY A 39 2.67 -8.08 -20.16
N LEU A 40 1.96 -8.61 -19.16
CA LEU A 40 2.07 -8.15 -17.76
C LEU A 40 3.45 -8.45 -17.18
N ASP A 41 4.00 -9.64 -17.46
CA ASP A 41 5.36 -9.98 -17.02
C ASP A 41 6.41 -9.07 -17.69
N LYS A 42 6.20 -8.68 -18.96
CA LYS A 42 7.06 -7.70 -19.63
C LYS A 42 7.03 -6.35 -18.93
N ILE A 43 5.86 -5.88 -18.46
CA ILE A 43 5.77 -4.64 -17.67
C ILE A 43 6.59 -4.75 -16.37
N VAL A 44 6.49 -5.87 -15.67
CA VAL A 44 7.25 -6.14 -14.45
C VAL A 44 8.77 -6.12 -14.73
N ASP A 45 9.22 -6.74 -15.82
CA ASP A 45 10.62 -6.69 -16.25
C ASP A 45 11.08 -5.26 -16.56
N MET A 46 10.23 -4.45 -17.21
CA MET A 46 10.56 -3.06 -17.54
C MET A 46 10.74 -2.18 -16.31
N ILE A 47 9.93 -2.37 -15.26
CA ILE A 47 10.01 -1.58 -14.02
C ILE A 47 11.25 -1.91 -13.22
N THR A 48 11.65 -3.19 -13.23
CA THR A 48 12.77 -3.72 -12.44
C THR A 48 14.11 -3.57 -13.15
N ARG A 49 14.15 -2.88 -14.30
CA ARG A 49 15.38 -2.60 -15.05
C ARG A 49 16.44 -1.89 -14.20
N PRO A 50 17.72 -2.11 -14.50
CA PRO A 50 18.82 -1.51 -13.74
C PRO A 50 18.80 0.03 -13.65
N ASP A 51 18.23 0.73 -14.62
CA ASP A 51 18.14 2.19 -14.63
C ASP A 51 17.05 2.75 -13.70
N LEU A 52 16.05 1.93 -13.32
CA LEU A 52 14.92 2.31 -12.46
C LEU A 52 14.09 3.51 -12.95
N THR A 53 14.25 3.95 -14.20
CA THR A 53 13.65 5.19 -14.71
C THR A 53 12.13 5.11 -14.70
N LEU A 54 11.57 3.97 -15.13
CA LEU A 54 10.13 3.73 -15.13
C LEU A 54 9.57 3.70 -13.71
N ALA A 55 10.24 2.97 -12.80
CA ALA A 55 9.83 2.89 -11.40
C ALA A 55 9.81 4.27 -10.72
N LEU A 56 10.85 5.08 -10.94
CA LEU A 56 10.94 6.42 -10.36
C LEU A 56 9.95 7.41 -11.01
N ALA A 57 9.61 7.22 -12.28
CA ALA A 57 8.54 7.98 -12.94
C ALA A 57 7.16 7.65 -12.34
N ILE A 58 6.88 6.36 -12.07
CA ILE A 58 5.69 5.91 -11.35
C ILE A 58 5.61 6.60 -9.99
N CYS A 59 6.69 6.60 -9.20
CA CYS A 59 6.72 7.26 -7.87
C CYS A 59 6.34 8.75 -7.91
N LYS A 60 6.63 9.46 -9.02
CA LYS A 60 6.30 10.88 -9.16
C LYS A 60 4.89 11.12 -9.70
N VAL A 61 4.43 10.28 -10.59
CA VAL A 61 3.11 10.42 -11.24
C VAL A 61 1.99 9.92 -10.35
N CYS A 62 2.28 8.95 -9.48
CA CYS A 62 1.33 8.39 -8.54
C CYS A 62 0.68 9.53 -7.72
N GLY A 63 -0.66 9.55 -7.71
CA GLY A 63 -1.44 10.51 -6.95
C GLY A 63 -1.83 9.94 -5.59
N SER A 64 -2.31 10.79 -4.69
CA SER A 64 -2.72 10.36 -3.33
C SER A 64 -3.81 9.28 -3.31
N ALA A 65 -4.61 9.16 -4.37
CA ALA A 65 -5.64 8.14 -4.50
C ALA A 65 -5.06 6.73 -4.68
N ASP A 66 -3.94 6.61 -5.39
CA ASP A 66 -3.32 5.32 -5.75
C ASP A 66 -2.15 4.96 -4.80
N PHE A 67 -1.81 5.85 -3.88
CA PHE A 67 -0.62 5.75 -3.03
C PHE A 67 -0.55 4.44 -2.25
N GLU A 68 -1.63 4.03 -1.60
CA GLU A 68 -1.59 2.88 -0.69
C GLU A 68 -1.39 1.58 -1.47
N GLU A 69 -2.23 1.35 -2.47
CA GLU A 69 -2.20 0.17 -3.35
C GLU A 69 -0.87 0.09 -4.14
N MET A 70 -0.46 1.17 -4.81
CA MET A 70 0.76 1.16 -5.64
C MET A 70 2.05 1.05 -4.82
N THR A 71 2.08 1.51 -3.58
CA THR A 71 3.28 1.39 -2.74
C THR A 71 3.54 -0.08 -2.38
N GLU A 72 2.49 -0.85 -2.08
CA GLU A 72 2.62 -2.27 -1.78
C GLU A 72 3.02 -3.07 -3.02
N VAL A 73 2.31 -2.86 -4.13
CA VAL A 73 2.60 -3.51 -5.42
C VAL A 73 4.04 -3.31 -5.86
N ILE A 74 4.55 -2.07 -5.84
CA ILE A 74 5.91 -1.80 -6.31
C ILE A 74 6.96 -2.42 -5.37
N LEU A 75 6.71 -2.45 -4.06
CA LEU A 75 7.61 -3.11 -3.11
C LEU A 75 7.64 -4.62 -3.34
N ASN A 76 6.47 -5.26 -3.50
CA ASN A 76 6.36 -6.69 -3.79
C ASN A 76 7.11 -7.07 -5.08
N ILE A 77 6.98 -6.25 -6.14
CA ILE A 77 7.70 -6.43 -7.41
C ILE A 77 9.22 -6.41 -7.20
N PHE A 78 9.73 -5.42 -6.47
CA PHE A 78 11.17 -5.32 -6.22
C PHE A 78 11.68 -6.36 -5.22
N ASP A 79 10.84 -6.83 -4.30
CA ASP A 79 11.16 -7.89 -3.33
C ASP A 79 11.33 -9.22 -4.06
N HIS A 80 10.38 -9.55 -4.94
CA HIS A 80 10.45 -10.72 -5.80
C HIS A 80 11.73 -10.75 -6.67
N ARG A 81 12.24 -9.58 -7.07
CA ARG A 81 13.47 -9.44 -7.89
C ARG A 81 14.74 -9.19 -7.07
N LYS A 82 14.70 -9.28 -5.73
CA LYS A 82 15.83 -9.01 -4.82
C LYS A 82 16.47 -7.62 -5.05
N GLY A 83 15.67 -6.63 -5.45
CA GLY A 83 16.11 -5.29 -5.84
C GLY A 83 15.61 -4.14 -4.96
N VAL A 84 14.90 -4.43 -3.85
CA VAL A 84 14.22 -3.43 -2.99
C VAL A 84 15.18 -2.35 -2.48
N ILE A 85 16.30 -2.75 -1.88
CA ILE A 85 17.25 -1.80 -1.28
C ILE A 85 17.75 -0.81 -2.32
N LYS A 86 18.12 -1.32 -3.50
CA LYS A 86 18.57 -0.49 -4.62
C LYS A 86 17.49 0.51 -5.05
N PHE A 87 16.26 0.05 -5.20
CA PHE A 87 15.13 0.90 -5.57
C PHE A 87 14.82 1.98 -4.51
N LEU A 88 14.86 1.63 -3.22
CA LEU A 88 14.66 2.57 -2.13
C LEU A 88 15.75 3.66 -2.11
N LYS A 89 17.01 3.27 -2.29
CA LYS A 89 18.12 4.23 -2.34
C LYS A 89 17.99 5.21 -3.51
N ALA A 90 17.60 4.74 -4.70
CA ALA A 90 17.31 5.61 -5.83
C ALA A 90 16.11 6.56 -5.56
N SER A 91 15.07 6.06 -4.88
CA SER A 91 13.91 6.86 -4.48
C SER A 91 14.29 7.96 -3.46
N ILE A 92 15.20 7.67 -2.53
CA ILE A 92 15.76 8.62 -1.56
C ILE A 92 16.53 9.73 -2.27
N GLU A 93 17.44 9.39 -3.18
CA GLU A 93 18.22 10.35 -3.96
C GLU A 93 17.31 11.31 -4.73
N ARG A 94 16.28 10.77 -5.39
CA ARG A 94 15.30 11.57 -6.12
C ARG A 94 14.51 12.51 -5.20
N GLU A 95 14.05 12.05 -4.03
CA GLU A 95 13.33 12.90 -3.08
C GLU A 95 14.22 14.06 -2.57
N VAL A 96 15.48 13.78 -2.25
CA VAL A 96 16.44 14.82 -1.84
C VAL A 96 16.76 15.77 -3.00
N ALA A 97 16.84 15.26 -4.24
CA ALA A 97 17.07 16.07 -5.44
C ALA A 97 15.92 17.05 -5.70
N VAL A 98 14.66 16.58 -5.63
CA VAL A 98 13.45 17.36 -5.86
C VAL A 98 13.16 18.33 -4.72
N THR A 99 13.47 17.97 -3.47
CA THR A 99 13.33 18.88 -2.34
C THR A 99 14.24 20.08 -2.59
N GLY A 100 13.66 21.24 -2.85
CA GLY A 100 14.39 22.47 -3.19
C GLY A 100 15.23 23.01 -2.03
N LYS A 101 16.21 23.86 -2.35
CA LYS A 101 17.14 24.43 -1.34
C LYS A 101 16.48 25.26 -0.24
N SER A 102 15.25 25.73 -0.44
CA SER A 102 14.55 26.60 0.52
C SER A 102 13.96 25.86 1.72
N ASN A 103 13.77 24.53 1.65
CA ASN A 103 13.11 23.76 2.71
C ASN A 103 13.93 22.51 3.16
N PRO A 104 15.20 22.67 3.57
CA PRO A 104 16.03 21.53 4.01
C PRO A 104 15.43 20.81 5.24
N SER A 105 14.72 21.54 6.10
CA SER A 105 14.10 21.01 7.31
C SER A 105 12.84 20.16 7.07
N THR A 106 12.36 20.04 5.82
CA THR A 106 11.17 19.24 5.46
C THR A 106 11.52 17.93 4.75
N VAL A 107 12.81 17.68 4.47
CA VAL A 107 13.28 16.46 3.79
C VAL A 107 12.86 15.22 4.60
N PHE A 108 12.13 14.29 3.97
CA PHE A 108 11.49 13.12 4.59
C PHE A 108 10.52 13.41 5.75
N ARG A 109 10.02 14.65 5.88
CA ARG A 109 8.96 14.99 6.86
C ARG A 109 7.57 15.04 6.26
N GLY A 110 7.43 15.37 4.98
CA GLY A 110 6.15 15.35 4.27
C GLY A 110 5.65 13.94 3.98
N ASN A 111 4.37 13.83 3.59
CA ASN A 111 3.83 12.59 3.02
C ASN A 111 4.14 12.59 1.52
N SER A 112 5.03 11.69 1.12
CA SER A 112 5.48 11.47 -0.25
C SER A 112 5.45 9.97 -0.55
N PHE A 113 5.45 9.60 -1.82
CA PHE A 113 5.51 8.20 -2.21
C PHE A 113 6.74 7.50 -1.62
N THR A 114 7.91 8.14 -1.72
CA THR A 114 9.16 7.63 -1.13
C THR A 114 9.09 7.48 0.40
N THR A 115 8.53 8.45 1.13
CA THR A 115 8.38 8.28 2.58
C THR A 115 7.42 7.17 2.97
N ARG A 116 6.39 6.88 2.14
CA ARG A 116 5.50 5.73 2.34
C ARG A 116 6.21 4.40 2.03
N LEU A 117 6.97 4.33 0.94
CA LEU A 117 7.83 3.17 0.61
C LEU A 117 8.73 2.80 1.79
N LEU A 118 9.44 3.80 2.32
CA LEU A 118 10.33 3.62 3.48
C LEU A 118 9.56 3.15 4.71
N THR A 119 8.35 3.67 4.93
CA THR A 119 7.50 3.28 6.07
C THR A 119 7.08 1.81 6.01
N ILE A 120 6.57 1.36 4.86
CA ILE A 120 6.13 -0.03 4.68
C ILE A 120 7.33 -0.97 4.78
N PHE A 121 8.43 -0.64 4.10
CA PHE A 121 9.68 -1.40 4.18
C PHE A 121 10.19 -1.54 5.62
N ALA A 122 10.28 -0.45 6.38
CA ALA A 122 10.78 -0.48 7.75
C ALA A 122 9.86 -1.29 8.68
N ARG A 123 8.55 -1.24 8.48
CA ARG A 123 7.59 -2.06 9.24
C ARG A 123 7.76 -3.54 8.94
N ALA A 124 7.88 -3.92 7.67
CA ALA A 124 8.07 -5.31 7.26
C ALA A 124 9.37 -5.88 7.82
N GLN A 125 10.49 -5.17 7.65
CA GLN A 125 11.82 -5.65 8.08
C GLN A 125 12.04 -5.50 9.59
N GLY A 126 11.38 -4.55 10.23
CA GLY A 126 11.65 -4.14 11.60
C GLY A 126 10.61 -4.60 12.63
N TYR A 127 9.63 -5.42 12.24
CA TYR A 127 8.56 -5.88 13.12
C TYR A 127 9.11 -6.57 14.39
N ASP A 128 9.98 -7.57 14.22
CA ASP A 128 10.56 -8.31 15.34
C ASP A 128 11.46 -7.43 16.22
N TYR A 129 12.19 -6.49 15.60
CA TYR A 129 12.98 -5.51 16.33
C TYR A 129 12.10 -4.66 17.25
N LEU A 130 11.00 -4.10 16.73
CA LEU A 130 10.07 -3.29 17.52
C LEU A 130 9.44 -4.11 18.65
N ARG A 131 8.96 -5.31 18.33
CA ARG A 131 8.36 -6.21 19.32
C ARG A 131 9.34 -6.52 20.45
N ASN A 132 10.55 -6.96 20.14
CA ASN A 132 11.56 -7.34 21.12
C ASN A 132 12.10 -6.14 21.93
N THR A 133 12.11 -4.95 21.33
CA THR A 133 12.63 -3.74 21.98
C THR A 133 11.58 -3.06 22.85
N LEU A 134 10.32 -3.01 22.41
CA LEU A 134 9.28 -2.19 23.02
C LEU A 134 8.25 -2.98 23.85
N SER A 135 8.08 -4.29 23.59
CA SER A 135 6.99 -5.07 24.22
C SER A 135 7.02 -5.04 25.75
N ASN A 136 8.19 -5.23 26.37
CA ASN A 136 8.30 -5.20 27.83
C ASN A 136 7.98 -3.83 28.44
N LEU A 137 8.32 -2.74 27.74
CA LEU A 137 7.99 -1.38 28.17
C LEU A 137 6.49 -1.12 28.07
N LEU A 138 5.88 -1.54 26.96
CA LEU A 138 4.44 -1.40 26.73
C LEU A 138 3.62 -2.22 27.73
N VAL A 139 4.01 -3.47 28.00
CA VAL A 139 3.38 -4.32 29.01
C VAL A 139 3.57 -3.74 30.42
N GLY A 140 4.77 -3.27 30.74
CA GLY A 140 5.06 -2.63 32.02
C GLY A 140 4.23 -1.36 32.26
N LEU A 141 3.93 -0.62 31.20
CA LEU A 141 3.08 0.57 31.25
C LEU A 141 1.59 0.22 31.33
N ALA A 142 1.14 -0.81 30.61
CA ALA A 142 -0.24 -1.32 30.68
C ALA A 142 -0.60 -1.87 32.07
N ASN A 143 0.39 -2.37 32.82
CA ASN A 143 0.21 -2.88 34.19
C ASN A 143 0.27 -1.78 35.27
N LYS A 144 0.42 -0.50 34.90
CA LYS A 144 0.40 0.60 35.87
C LYS A 144 -1.02 0.84 36.43
N PRO A 145 -1.15 1.34 37.67
CA PRO A 145 -2.44 1.69 38.24
C PRO A 145 -3.16 2.75 37.41
N SER A 146 -4.49 2.79 37.46
CA SER A 146 -5.30 3.77 36.71
C SER A 146 -5.02 5.22 37.10
N GLU A 147 -4.45 5.46 38.29
CA GLU A 147 -4.01 6.78 38.76
C GLU A 147 -2.70 7.23 38.09
N PHE A 148 -1.95 6.33 37.45
CA PHE A 148 -0.72 6.65 36.74
C PHE A 148 -1.03 7.26 35.38
N SER A 149 -1.20 8.58 35.35
CA SER A 149 -1.36 9.33 34.10
C SER A 149 -0.03 9.83 33.56
N VAL A 150 0.14 9.76 32.24
CA VAL A 150 1.18 10.46 31.46
C VAL A 150 0.59 11.49 30.50
N ASP A 151 -0.75 11.63 30.50
CA ASP A 151 -1.50 12.48 29.60
C ASP A 151 -1.98 13.75 30.31
N PHE A 152 -1.77 14.88 29.65
CA PHE A 152 -2.22 16.21 30.06
C PHE A 152 -2.34 17.11 28.82
N ASP A 153 -3.06 18.22 28.92
CA ASP A 153 -3.20 19.16 27.80
C ASP A 153 -1.89 19.95 27.62
N PRO A 154 -1.17 19.78 26.50
CA PRO A 154 0.10 20.47 26.27
C PRO A 154 -0.06 21.99 26.19
N HIS A 155 -1.25 22.50 25.87
CA HIS A 155 -1.54 23.92 25.70
C HIS A 155 -2.07 24.61 26.96
N ARG A 156 -2.40 23.84 28.00
CA ARG A 156 -2.98 24.36 29.24
C ARG A 156 -2.27 23.74 30.44
N ALA A 157 -1.48 24.56 31.14
CA ALA A 157 -0.82 24.12 32.37
C ALA A 157 -1.78 24.21 33.58
N SER A 158 -1.87 23.13 34.34
CA SER A 158 -2.54 23.01 35.64
C SER A 158 -1.53 22.64 36.73
N ALA A 159 -1.84 22.93 37.99
CA ALA A 159 -1.02 22.47 39.12
C ALA A 159 -1.04 20.93 39.27
N ASP A 160 -2.10 20.27 38.77
CA ASP A 160 -2.25 18.82 38.81
C ASP A 160 -1.39 18.11 37.73
N ASP A 161 -0.84 18.85 36.75
CA ASP A 161 -0.05 18.27 35.66
C ASP A 161 1.39 17.92 36.07
N ASP A 162 1.85 18.40 37.23
CA ASP A 162 3.21 18.20 37.71
C ASP A 162 3.54 16.72 37.95
N GLU A 163 2.56 15.93 38.42
CA GLU A 163 2.74 14.49 38.60
C GLU A 163 2.76 13.75 37.27
N ALA A 164 1.83 14.07 36.37
CA ALA A 164 1.78 13.48 35.03
C ALA A 164 3.04 13.79 34.21
N ALA A 165 3.59 15.00 34.34
CA ALA A 165 4.85 15.39 33.71
C ALA A 165 6.06 14.58 34.25
N ARG A 166 6.12 14.33 35.57
CA ARG A 166 7.16 13.47 36.16
C ARG A 166 7.02 12.01 35.69
N ASN A 167 5.80 11.50 35.65
CA ASN A 167 5.52 10.15 35.13
C ASN A 167 5.93 10.04 33.66
N LEU A 168 5.58 11.03 32.85
CA LEU A 168 5.95 11.11 31.43
C LEU A 168 7.47 11.15 31.26
N GLU A 169 8.19 11.93 32.06
CA GLU A 169 9.65 11.98 32.06
C GLU A 169 10.25 10.59 32.35
N GLN A 170 9.80 9.94 33.44
CA GLN A 170 10.29 8.63 33.86
C GLN A 170 10.05 7.56 32.79
N VAL A 171 8.84 7.51 32.23
CA VAL A 171 8.49 6.52 31.21
C VAL A 171 9.27 6.79 29.93
N THR A 172 9.34 8.05 29.49
CA THR A 172 10.10 8.40 28.27
C THR A 172 11.59 8.10 28.43
N GLU A 173 12.17 8.32 29.61
CA GLU A 173 13.56 7.93 29.91
C GLU A 173 13.79 6.42 29.75
N ALA A 174 12.84 5.60 30.22
CA ALA A 174 12.92 4.14 30.05
C ALA A 174 12.88 3.73 28.56
N PHE A 175 11.99 4.33 27.76
CA PHE A 175 11.96 4.12 26.31
C PHE A 175 13.28 4.53 25.65
N LEU A 176 13.80 5.71 25.96
CA LEU A 176 15.06 6.21 25.39
C LEU A 176 16.24 5.30 25.73
N ASN A 177 16.35 4.84 26.98
CA ASN A 177 17.45 3.99 27.40
C ASN A 177 17.46 2.66 26.64
N VAL A 178 16.29 2.03 26.47
CA VAL A 178 16.17 0.77 25.74
C VAL A 178 16.46 0.97 24.26
N ILE A 179 15.92 2.01 23.63
CA ILE A 179 16.15 2.34 22.21
C ILE A 179 17.64 2.68 21.97
N ALA A 180 18.27 3.46 22.86
CA ALA A 180 19.65 3.89 22.68
C ALA A 180 20.65 2.73 22.65
N VAL A 181 20.40 1.64 23.39
CA VAL A 181 21.27 0.47 23.43
C VAL A 181 20.88 -0.62 22.43
N SER A 182 19.73 -0.51 21.77
CA SER A 182 19.23 -1.53 20.83
C SER A 182 19.71 -1.35 19.39
N TRP A 183 20.51 -0.32 19.09
CA TRP A 183 20.93 0.00 17.70
C TRP A 183 21.56 -1.18 16.94
N LYS A 184 22.31 -2.06 17.63
CA LYS A 184 22.91 -3.26 17.03
C LYS A 184 21.89 -4.34 16.64
N LYS A 185 20.71 -4.33 17.28
CA LYS A 185 19.60 -5.24 16.99
C LYS A 185 18.72 -4.73 15.85
N LEU A 186 18.92 -3.48 15.41
CA LEU A 186 18.20 -2.93 14.27
C LEU A 186 18.64 -3.68 13.00
N PRO A 187 17.71 -4.18 12.16
CA PRO A 187 18.04 -4.94 10.96
C PRO A 187 19.06 -4.21 10.07
N CYS A 188 20.02 -4.96 9.52
CA CYS A 188 21.07 -4.41 8.66
C CYS A 188 20.50 -3.63 7.48
N ALA A 189 19.40 -4.12 6.89
CA ALA A 189 18.71 -3.48 5.78
C ALA A 189 18.17 -2.08 6.16
N ILE A 190 17.65 -1.90 7.38
CA ILE A 190 17.19 -0.58 7.86
C ILE A 190 18.40 0.33 8.16
N ARG A 191 19.49 -0.20 8.72
CA ARG A 191 20.73 0.56 8.94
C ARG A 191 21.36 1.02 7.63
N GLU A 192 21.34 0.19 6.59
CA GLU A 192 21.83 0.53 5.26
C GLU A 192 21.03 1.67 4.64
N ILE A 193 19.71 1.66 4.78
CA ILE A 193 18.85 2.77 4.37
C ILE A 193 19.14 4.03 5.20
N CYS A 194 19.33 3.93 6.52
CA CYS A 194 19.70 5.07 7.36
C CYS A 194 21.03 5.69 6.92
N HIS A 195 22.03 4.86 6.61
CA HIS A 195 23.31 5.29 6.09
C HIS A 195 23.15 6.02 4.76
N HIS A 196 22.36 5.47 3.83
CA HIS A 196 22.14 6.08 2.53
C HIS A 196 21.39 7.42 2.62
N ILE A 197 20.40 7.53 3.51
CA ILE A 197 19.76 8.81 3.84
C ILE A 197 20.81 9.79 4.37
N ALA A 198 21.67 9.34 5.30
CA ALA A 198 22.69 10.20 5.89
C ALA A 198 23.66 10.75 4.86
N THR A 199 24.24 9.90 4.00
CA THR A 199 25.20 10.30 2.97
C THR A 199 24.56 11.23 1.94
N THR A 200 23.39 10.87 1.42
CA THR A 200 22.66 11.67 0.41
C THR A 200 22.27 13.04 0.95
N VAL A 201 21.76 13.10 2.18
CA VAL A 201 21.39 14.37 2.82
C VAL A 201 22.62 15.16 3.21
N GLN A 202 23.72 14.52 3.62
CA GLN A 202 24.97 15.19 3.99
C GLN A 202 25.58 15.97 2.83
N GLU A 203 25.46 15.49 1.59
CA GLU A 203 25.98 16.17 0.39
C GLU A 203 25.24 17.47 0.08
N LYS A 204 23.92 17.51 0.31
CA LYS A 204 23.06 18.64 -0.10
C LYS A 204 22.61 19.53 1.06
N TYR A 205 22.35 18.93 2.22
CA TYR A 205 21.77 19.54 3.43
C TYR A 205 22.47 19.04 4.73
N PRO A 206 23.75 19.36 4.96
CA PRO A 206 24.51 18.93 6.14
C PRO A 206 23.78 19.10 7.48
N GLU A 207 23.10 20.22 7.67
CA GLU A 207 22.40 20.58 8.91
C GLU A 207 21.13 19.75 9.16
N SER A 208 20.65 18.99 8.17
CA SER A 208 19.39 18.24 8.24
C SER A 208 19.57 16.72 8.28
N VAL A 209 20.81 16.22 8.35
CA VAL A 209 21.10 14.78 8.36
C VAL A 209 20.36 14.07 9.49
N PHE A 210 20.55 14.49 10.74
CA PHE A 210 19.91 13.84 11.89
C PHE A 210 18.39 14.04 11.92
N THR A 211 17.89 15.19 11.47
CA THR A 211 16.44 15.44 11.43
C THR A 211 15.75 14.61 10.35
N SER A 212 16.41 14.34 9.22
CA SER A 212 15.94 13.41 8.19
C SER A 212 15.94 11.96 8.66
N ILE A 213 17.01 11.49 9.30
CA ILE A 213 17.07 10.13 9.87
C ILE A 213 16.01 9.98 10.98
N GLY A 214 15.86 10.98 11.85
CA GLY A 214 14.81 11.01 12.86
C GLY A 214 13.39 11.02 12.27
N GLY A 215 13.19 11.69 11.13
CA GLY A 215 11.94 11.69 10.36
C GLY A 215 11.60 10.32 9.74
N PHE A 216 12.59 9.49 9.48
CA PHE A 216 12.38 8.11 9.07
C PHE A 216 12.18 7.19 10.28
N ILE A 217 13.14 7.16 11.20
CA ILE A 217 13.19 6.17 12.28
C ILE A 217 12.19 6.45 13.40
N PHE A 218 12.07 7.69 13.87
CA PHE A 218 11.12 7.99 14.94
C PHE A 218 9.74 8.27 14.38
N LEU A 219 9.60 9.19 13.44
CA LEU A 219 8.28 9.63 12.97
C LEU A 219 7.51 8.55 12.19
N ARG A 220 8.19 7.68 11.45
CA ARG A 220 7.54 6.70 10.56
C ARG A 220 7.67 5.24 10.98
N PHE A 221 8.62 4.91 11.84
CA PHE A 221 8.86 3.53 12.25
C PHE A 221 8.59 3.29 13.75
N ILE A 222 9.33 3.92 14.66
CA ILE A 222 9.22 3.69 16.11
C ILE A 222 7.95 4.30 16.69
N ASN A 223 7.68 5.60 16.47
CA ASN A 223 6.53 6.26 17.10
C ASN A 223 5.20 5.61 16.69
N PRO A 224 4.94 5.28 15.42
CA PRO A 224 3.69 4.61 15.04
C PRO A 224 3.45 3.26 15.76
N ALA A 225 4.51 2.59 16.23
CA ALA A 225 4.39 1.35 17.01
C ALA A 225 4.12 1.60 18.51
N ILE A 226 4.33 2.83 18.99
CA ILE A 226 4.07 3.25 20.38
C ILE A 226 2.72 3.96 20.49
N VAL A 227 2.25 4.63 19.43
CA VAL A 227 1.00 5.43 19.48
C VAL A 227 -0.20 4.55 19.79
N SER A 228 -0.67 4.65 21.03
CA SER A 228 -2.06 4.45 21.44
C SER A 228 -2.58 5.79 21.99
N PRO A 229 -3.90 5.97 22.16
CA PRO A 229 -4.46 7.20 22.75
C PRO A 229 -3.83 7.60 24.08
N SER A 230 -3.36 6.62 24.88
CA SER A 230 -2.71 6.82 26.18
C SER A 230 -1.20 7.07 26.14
N LEU A 231 -0.58 7.08 24.95
CA LEU A 231 0.89 7.15 24.78
C LEU A 231 1.32 8.30 23.84
N VAL A 232 0.39 9.18 23.50
CA VAL A 232 0.62 10.30 22.57
C VAL A 232 1.70 11.23 23.12
N MET A 233 1.72 11.50 24.43
CA MET A 233 2.71 12.40 25.01
C MET A 233 4.15 11.83 24.95
N ILE A 234 4.32 10.52 25.11
CA ILE A 234 5.64 9.88 25.00
C ILE A 234 6.20 10.07 23.59
N THR A 235 5.41 9.75 22.57
CA THR A 235 5.83 9.88 21.17
C THR A 235 6.12 11.33 20.79
N LYS A 236 5.38 12.29 21.36
CA LYS A 236 5.65 13.73 21.19
C LYS A 236 7.00 14.14 21.75
N VAL A 237 7.38 13.67 22.93
CA VAL A 237 8.70 13.93 23.54
C VAL A 237 9.82 13.27 22.73
N LEU A 238 9.65 12.00 22.35
CA LEU A 238 10.61 11.28 21.49
C LEU A 238 10.81 11.98 20.14
N GLN A 239 9.72 12.44 19.53
CA GLN A 239 9.76 13.17 18.26
C GLN A 239 10.45 14.53 18.38
N ALA A 240 10.20 15.26 19.47
CA ALA A 240 10.86 16.53 19.74
C ALA A 240 12.36 16.33 19.97
N LEU A 241 12.77 15.25 20.67
CA LEU A 241 14.17 14.88 20.86
C LEU A 241 14.85 14.53 19.54
N SER A 242 14.25 13.66 18.72
CA SER A 242 14.82 13.26 17.42
C SER A 242 14.99 14.46 16.47
N ASN A 243 14.14 15.48 16.63
CA ASN A 243 14.19 16.72 15.86
C ASN A 243 15.10 17.79 16.48
N ASN A 244 15.65 17.54 17.66
CA ASN A 244 16.38 18.52 18.48
C ASN A 244 15.61 19.84 18.71
N ILE A 245 14.30 19.73 18.98
CA ILE A 245 13.40 20.87 19.26
C ILE A 245 13.10 20.94 20.75
N ARG A 246 12.99 22.16 21.29
CA ARG A 246 12.57 22.44 22.67
C ARG A 246 11.12 22.92 22.70
N PHE A 247 10.42 22.61 23.79
CA PHE A 247 9.05 23.08 23.99
C PHE A 247 9.03 24.59 24.26
N SER A 248 8.12 25.28 23.58
CA SER A 248 8.04 26.74 23.56
C SER A 248 6.87 27.29 24.40
N ALA A 249 6.65 28.60 24.39
CA ALA A 249 5.48 29.23 25.03
C ALA A 249 4.12 28.76 24.49
N ARG A 250 4.09 28.14 23.30
CA ARG A 250 2.86 27.54 22.76
C ARG A 250 2.45 26.26 23.48
N GLU A 251 3.36 25.62 24.19
CA GLU A 251 3.14 24.35 24.90
C GLU A 251 3.62 24.48 26.35
N PRO A 252 2.95 25.32 27.16
CA PRO A 252 3.41 25.66 28.50
C PRO A 252 3.54 24.45 29.42
N ALA A 253 2.65 23.45 29.31
CA ALA A 253 2.68 22.26 30.15
C ALA A 253 3.86 21.31 29.80
N MET A 254 4.41 21.39 28.59
CA MET A 254 5.56 20.58 28.17
C MET A 254 6.92 21.24 28.50
N LYS A 255 6.94 22.55 28.79
CA LYS A 255 8.18 23.28 29.12
C LYS A 255 8.99 22.71 30.27
N PRO A 256 8.38 22.21 31.38
CA PRO A 256 9.13 21.61 32.48
C PRO A 256 10.02 20.44 32.07
N LEU A 257 9.74 19.79 30.94
CA LEU A 257 10.56 18.69 30.40
C LEU A 257 11.84 19.18 29.69
N ASN A 258 12.00 20.47 29.40
CA ASN A 258 13.17 20.97 28.66
C ASN A 258 14.55 20.63 29.30
N PRO A 259 14.72 20.59 30.64
CA PRO A 259 15.94 20.07 31.27
C PRO A 259 16.19 18.59 30.95
N PHE A 260 15.15 17.75 31.03
CA PHE A 260 15.20 16.35 30.58
C PHE A 260 15.58 16.25 29.10
N MET A 261 15.00 17.11 28.26
CA MET A 261 15.33 17.18 26.84
C MET A 261 16.81 17.51 26.64
N ALA A 262 17.37 18.46 27.41
CA ALA A 262 18.79 18.82 27.35
C ALA A 262 19.73 17.68 27.73
N LYS A 263 19.39 16.92 28.76
CA LYS A 263 20.13 15.72 29.17
C LYS A 263 20.16 14.65 28.05
N ASN A 264 19.06 14.49 27.31
CA ASN A 264 18.87 13.38 26.38
C ASN A 264 19.16 13.68 24.90
N VAL A 265 19.52 14.92 24.53
CA VAL A 265 19.94 15.23 23.15
C VAL A 265 21.15 14.41 22.73
N TYR A 266 22.20 14.34 23.56
CA TYR A 266 23.41 13.60 23.18
C TYR A 266 23.17 12.09 22.98
N PRO A 267 22.50 11.37 23.91
CA PRO A 267 22.11 9.97 23.69
C PRO A 267 21.30 9.78 22.40
N MET A 268 20.33 10.65 22.13
CA MET A 268 19.52 10.60 20.91
C MET A 268 20.37 10.78 19.65
N THR A 269 21.22 11.81 19.60
CA THR A 269 22.11 12.06 18.44
C THR A 269 23.12 10.95 18.25
N ARG A 270 23.65 10.37 19.35
CA ARG A 270 24.54 9.22 19.29
C ARG A 270 23.84 8.00 18.68
N PHE A 271 22.63 7.68 19.12
CA PHE A 271 21.83 6.61 18.52
C PHE A 271 21.62 6.82 17.01
N LEU A 272 21.20 8.03 16.60
CA LEU A 272 21.02 8.36 15.19
C LEU A 272 22.32 8.23 14.37
N LYS A 273 23.47 8.52 14.98
CA LYS A 273 24.79 8.34 14.36
C LYS A 273 25.15 6.86 14.26
N ASP A 274 24.93 6.07 15.30
CA ASP A 274 25.29 4.65 15.35
C ASP A 274 24.47 3.84 14.32
N ILE A 275 23.17 4.10 14.18
CA ILE A 275 22.32 3.41 13.18
C ILE A 275 22.61 3.82 11.72
N SER A 276 23.26 4.97 11.51
CA SER A 276 23.62 5.48 10.18
C SER A 276 25.09 5.31 9.84
N SER A 277 25.86 4.71 10.76
CA SER A 277 27.24 4.29 10.52
C SER A 277 27.23 2.83 10.07
N ILE A 278 27.88 2.54 8.93
CA ILE A 278 28.17 1.17 8.51
C ILE A 278 29.52 0.80 9.11
N ASP A 279 29.54 -0.20 9.98
CA ASP A 279 30.78 -0.88 10.36
C ASP A 279 31.28 -1.65 9.12
N GLU A 280 32.60 -1.68 8.89
CA GLU A 280 33.29 -2.13 7.67
C GLU A 280 32.64 -3.26 6.82
N PRO A 281 32.96 -3.36 5.51
CA PRO A 281 32.26 -4.20 4.51
C PRO A 281 32.21 -5.73 4.74
N GLY A 282 32.63 -6.23 5.90
CA GLY A 282 32.68 -7.66 6.24
C GLY A 282 31.38 -8.24 6.83
N MET A 283 30.41 -7.43 7.28
CA MET A 283 29.16 -7.95 7.87
C MET A 283 27.94 -7.87 6.93
N VAL A 284 28.07 -7.25 5.76
CA VAL A 284 26.96 -7.09 4.81
C VAL A 284 26.72 -8.38 4.00
N ALA A 285 27.65 -9.34 4.04
CA ALA A 285 27.62 -10.53 3.18
C ALA A 285 27.06 -11.80 3.85
N GLU A 286 27.02 -11.93 5.18
CA GLU A 286 26.75 -13.24 5.82
C GLU A 286 25.43 -13.35 6.59
N GLU A 287 24.87 -12.28 7.18
CA GLU A 287 23.66 -12.44 8.02
C GLU A 287 22.33 -12.08 7.32
N GLY A 288 22.38 -11.53 6.11
CA GLY A 288 21.20 -11.03 5.38
C GLY A 288 20.64 -11.96 4.30
N THR A 289 21.17 -13.17 4.11
CA THR A 289 20.80 -13.99 2.94
C THR A 289 20.52 -15.46 3.27
N GLU A 290 20.99 -16.01 4.38
CA GLU A 290 20.85 -17.46 4.62
C GLU A 290 19.47 -17.90 5.17
N LEU A 291 18.72 -17.02 5.84
CA LEU A 291 17.41 -17.39 6.40
C LEU A 291 16.21 -17.11 5.46
N GLN A 292 16.43 -16.41 4.34
CA GLN A 292 15.39 -16.15 3.33
C GLN A 292 15.63 -16.88 2.01
N ASP A 293 16.80 -17.47 1.77
CA ASP A 293 17.06 -18.26 0.55
C ASP A 293 16.39 -19.65 0.56
N GLU A 294 15.82 -20.11 1.68
CA GLU A 294 15.09 -21.39 1.74
C GLU A 294 13.58 -21.28 1.46
N LEU A 295 12.99 -20.08 1.55
CA LEU A 295 11.61 -19.88 1.07
C LEU A 295 11.65 -19.44 -0.39
N ALA A 296 10.99 -20.22 -1.25
CA ALA A 296 10.76 -19.82 -2.63
C ALA A 296 10.21 -18.38 -2.67
N PRO A 297 10.65 -17.53 -3.62
CA PRO A 297 10.10 -16.18 -3.77
C PRO A 297 8.58 -16.27 -3.82
N VAL A 298 7.89 -15.52 -2.96
CA VAL A 298 6.42 -15.43 -3.02
C VAL A 298 6.08 -15.05 -4.47
N PRO A 299 5.28 -15.86 -5.19
CA PRO A 299 4.88 -15.53 -6.54
C PRO A 299 4.21 -14.16 -6.51
N LEU A 300 4.65 -13.25 -7.38
CA LEU A 300 3.93 -11.99 -7.55
C LEU A 300 2.46 -12.33 -7.83
N ASP A 301 1.52 -11.67 -7.16
CA ASP A 301 0.11 -11.98 -7.31
C ASP A 301 -0.41 -11.49 -8.69
N ALA A 302 -1.46 -12.12 -9.21
CA ALA A 302 -2.20 -11.63 -10.35
C ALA A 302 -2.81 -10.25 -10.07
N ALA A 303 -3.23 -10.00 -8.82
CA ALA A 303 -3.73 -8.70 -8.36
C ALA A 303 -2.67 -7.60 -8.51
N ASP A 304 -1.44 -7.82 -8.05
CA ASP A 304 -0.33 -6.86 -8.17
C ASP A 304 -0.06 -6.46 -9.63
N ARG A 305 -0.05 -7.47 -10.53
CA ARG A 305 0.12 -7.22 -11.98
C ARG A 305 -1.04 -6.43 -12.57
N TYR A 306 -2.27 -6.70 -12.13
CA TYR A 306 -3.45 -6.01 -12.60
C TYR A 306 -3.48 -4.55 -12.14
N VAL A 307 -3.24 -4.29 -10.86
CA VAL A 307 -3.17 -2.93 -10.30
C VAL A 307 -2.13 -2.11 -11.04
N LEU A 308 -0.94 -2.70 -11.24
CA LEU A 308 0.13 -2.06 -11.99
C LEU A 308 -0.29 -1.72 -13.43
N HIS A 309 -0.93 -2.66 -14.11
CA HIS A 309 -1.43 -2.46 -15.46
C HIS A 309 -2.50 -1.36 -15.51
N ARG A 310 -3.49 -1.38 -14.61
CA ARG A 310 -4.52 -0.34 -14.48
C ARG A 310 -3.88 1.03 -14.27
N PHE A 311 -2.96 1.14 -13.33
CA PHE A 311 -2.27 2.38 -13.02
C PHE A 311 -1.53 2.95 -14.24
N LEU A 312 -0.75 2.11 -14.93
CA LEU A 312 -0.02 2.51 -16.13
C LEU A 312 -0.96 2.95 -17.25
N TYR A 313 -2.10 2.27 -17.40
CA TYR A 313 -3.09 2.57 -18.42
C TYR A 313 -3.84 3.89 -18.14
N GLU A 314 -4.22 4.14 -16.90
CA GLU A 314 -4.95 5.36 -16.50
C GLU A 314 -4.06 6.61 -16.46
N ASN A 315 -2.77 6.44 -16.16
CA ASN A 315 -1.82 7.55 -16.01
C ASN A 315 -0.89 7.75 -17.21
N GLN A 316 -1.22 7.20 -18.39
CA GLN A 316 -0.38 7.25 -19.59
C GLN A 316 0.09 8.67 -19.95
N GLU A 317 -0.80 9.66 -19.95
CA GLU A 317 -0.45 11.03 -20.35
C GLU A 317 0.61 11.64 -19.42
N LYS A 318 0.42 11.50 -18.11
CA LYS A 318 1.32 12.01 -17.09
C LYS A 318 2.66 11.26 -17.11
N LEU A 319 2.62 9.94 -17.25
CA LEU A 319 3.80 9.09 -17.31
C LEU A 319 4.65 9.39 -18.56
N GLY A 320 3.99 9.56 -19.71
CA GLY A 320 4.66 9.97 -20.95
C GLY A 320 5.26 11.38 -20.85
N ALA A 321 4.55 12.33 -20.24
CA ALA A 321 5.09 13.67 -20.00
C ALA A 321 6.31 13.64 -19.06
N GLU A 322 6.25 12.85 -18.00
CA GLU A 322 7.36 12.68 -17.06
C GLU A 322 8.58 12.07 -17.76
N LEU A 323 8.44 10.89 -18.36
CA LEU A 323 9.55 10.18 -19.02
C LEU A 323 10.20 10.97 -20.15
N LYS A 324 9.43 11.79 -20.88
CA LYS A 324 9.95 12.66 -21.94
C LYS A 324 10.59 13.94 -21.44
N SER A 325 10.18 14.44 -20.26
CA SER A 325 10.66 15.69 -19.68
C SER A 325 11.91 15.51 -18.81
N VAL A 326 12.12 14.31 -18.26
CA VAL A 326 13.28 13.96 -17.43
C VAL A 326 14.57 14.20 -18.21
N ARG A 327 15.45 15.03 -17.66
CA ARG A 327 16.77 15.27 -18.24
C ARG A 327 17.67 14.07 -17.93
N PRO A 328 18.47 13.58 -18.90
CA PRO A 328 19.35 12.40 -18.73
C PRO A 328 20.43 12.56 -17.64
N MET A 329 20.63 13.77 -17.10
CA MET A 329 21.60 14.05 -16.04
C MET A 329 21.08 13.82 -14.60
N GLU A 330 19.81 13.44 -14.40
CA GLU A 330 19.26 13.21 -13.06
C GLU A 330 19.44 11.78 -12.53
N PHE A 331 19.92 10.85 -13.36
CA PHE A 331 20.18 9.47 -12.96
C PHE A 331 21.61 9.05 -13.29
N LYS A 332 22.41 8.80 -12.25
CA LYS A 332 23.69 8.08 -12.37
C LYS A 332 23.37 6.60 -12.66
N HIS A 333 24.21 5.92 -13.45
CA HIS A 333 24.15 4.46 -13.55
C HIS A 333 24.34 3.85 -12.16
N TRP A 334 23.27 3.25 -11.63
CA TRP A 334 23.20 2.81 -10.22
C TRP A 334 24.03 1.55 -9.92
N HIS A 335 24.70 0.96 -10.91
CA HIS A 335 25.52 -0.25 -10.74
C HIS A 335 27.04 -0.02 -10.80
N ASP A 336 27.54 1.00 -11.48
CA ASP A 336 28.99 1.19 -11.67
C ASP A 336 29.44 2.59 -12.13
N GLY A 337 28.53 3.53 -12.40
CA GLY A 337 28.87 4.83 -12.98
C GLY A 337 29.52 4.78 -14.38
N SER A 338 29.48 3.65 -15.09
CA SER A 338 30.23 3.45 -16.34
C SER A 338 29.46 3.85 -17.60
N GLU A 339 28.12 3.76 -17.59
CA GLU A 339 27.29 4.16 -18.72
C GLU A 339 26.56 5.48 -18.43
N ARG A 340 26.73 6.46 -19.32
CA ARG A 340 25.87 7.65 -19.33
C ARG A 340 24.58 7.24 -20.01
N LEU A 341 23.47 7.29 -19.28
CA LEU A 341 22.14 7.04 -19.85
C LEU A 341 21.96 7.92 -21.10
N THR A 342 21.44 7.34 -22.18
CA THR A 342 21.23 8.07 -23.43
C THR A 342 20.21 9.19 -23.20
N PRO A 343 20.38 10.37 -23.83
CA PRO A 343 19.39 11.46 -23.75
C PRO A 343 17.97 11.06 -24.20
N THR A 344 17.87 9.97 -24.95
CA THR A 344 16.64 9.42 -25.51
C THR A 344 16.05 8.29 -24.67
N LEU A 345 16.72 7.82 -23.61
CA LEU A 345 16.29 6.65 -22.83
C LEU A 345 14.83 6.77 -22.34
N GLY A 346 14.45 7.91 -21.79
CA GLY A 346 13.06 8.13 -21.34
C GLY A 346 12.04 8.04 -22.48
N HIS A 347 12.41 8.48 -23.69
CA HIS A 347 11.58 8.35 -24.88
C HIS A 347 11.48 6.88 -25.35
N GLU A 348 12.58 6.15 -25.29
CA GLU A 348 12.66 4.72 -25.66
C GLU A 348 11.83 3.86 -24.71
N ILE A 349 12.00 4.04 -23.40
CA ILE A 349 11.20 3.37 -22.37
C ILE A 349 9.72 3.68 -22.57
N TRP A 350 9.36 4.95 -22.78
CA TRP A 350 7.98 5.32 -23.01
C TRP A 350 7.39 4.65 -24.28
N ALA A 351 8.14 4.61 -25.37
CA ALA A 351 7.70 3.95 -26.60
C ALA A 351 7.45 2.45 -26.36
N GLU A 352 8.31 1.79 -25.59
CA GLU A 352 8.14 0.38 -25.23
C GLU A 352 6.95 0.15 -24.29
N VAL A 353 6.70 1.05 -23.33
CA VAL A 353 5.52 0.97 -22.43
C VAL A 353 4.25 1.07 -23.26
N VAL A 354 4.17 2.06 -24.16
CA VAL A 354 3.01 2.25 -25.04
C VAL A 354 2.78 1.04 -25.92
N GLN A 355 3.82 0.49 -26.54
CA GLN A 355 3.70 -0.71 -27.36
C GLN A 355 3.19 -1.90 -26.54
N THR A 356 3.73 -2.08 -25.33
CA THR A 356 3.34 -3.18 -24.44
C THR A 356 1.89 -3.04 -23.97
N LEU A 357 1.44 -1.83 -23.63
CA LEU A 357 0.04 -1.56 -23.28
C LEU A 357 -0.90 -1.77 -24.47
N GLN A 358 -0.48 -1.44 -25.70
CA GLN A 358 -1.26 -1.74 -26.91
C GLN A 358 -1.38 -3.25 -27.17
N ASP A 359 -0.32 -4.01 -26.89
CA ASP A 359 -0.30 -5.46 -27.05
C ASP A 359 -1.19 -6.16 -26.00
N ILE A 360 -1.28 -5.60 -24.79
CA ILE A 360 -2.11 -6.12 -23.69
C ILE A 360 -3.59 -5.73 -23.85
N GLY A 361 -3.86 -4.50 -24.26
CA GLY A 361 -5.21 -3.92 -24.29
C GLY A 361 -5.61 -3.24 -22.97
N PRO A 362 -6.80 -2.63 -22.90
CA PRO A 362 -7.28 -1.99 -21.67
C PRO A 362 -7.43 -2.99 -20.51
N PRO A 363 -7.23 -2.56 -19.26
CA PRO A 363 -7.55 -3.40 -18.10
C PRO A 363 -9.02 -3.82 -18.15
N ALA A 364 -9.30 -5.10 -17.95
CA ALA A 364 -10.67 -5.61 -17.89
C ALA A 364 -11.40 -4.99 -16.70
N ASN A 365 -12.70 -4.67 -16.81
CA ASN A 365 -13.54 -4.24 -15.68
C ASN A 365 -13.74 -5.32 -14.59
N ALA A 366 -13.04 -6.45 -14.69
CA ALA A 366 -13.11 -7.52 -13.70
C ALA A 366 -12.33 -7.08 -12.47
N ASP A 367 -13.07 -6.85 -11.40
CA ASP A 367 -12.56 -6.66 -10.05
C ASP A 367 -11.67 -7.87 -9.69
N PRO A 368 -10.37 -7.70 -9.41
CA PRO A 368 -9.51 -8.80 -8.98
C PRO A 368 -9.98 -9.42 -7.65
N ASP A 369 -10.83 -8.74 -6.88
CA ASP A 369 -11.49 -9.28 -5.68
C ASP A 369 -12.58 -10.32 -6.00
N LEU A 370 -12.93 -10.49 -7.29
CA LEU A 370 -13.71 -11.63 -7.77
C LEU A 370 -12.75 -12.64 -8.41
N PRO A 371 -12.29 -13.67 -7.67
CA PRO A 371 -11.42 -14.71 -8.20
C PRO A 371 -12.20 -15.61 -9.17
N LEU A 372 -12.46 -15.14 -10.38
CA LEU A 372 -12.94 -15.97 -11.49
C LEU A 372 -11.86 -16.97 -11.96
N SER A 373 -10.61 -16.80 -11.53
CA SER A 373 -9.48 -17.71 -11.81
C SER A 373 -9.41 -18.95 -10.91
N HIS A 374 -10.28 -19.09 -9.90
CA HIS A 374 -10.28 -20.24 -8.97
C HIS A 374 -11.63 -20.98 -8.91
N LEU A 375 -12.39 -21.02 -10.01
CA LEU A 375 -13.61 -21.84 -10.08
C LEU A 375 -13.33 -23.36 -10.00
N ASP A 376 -12.08 -23.80 -10.15
CA ASP A 376 -11.64 -25.21 -10.10
C ASP A 376 -10.67 -25.47 -8.93
N GLY A 377 -10.96 -24.89 -7.76
CA GLY A 377 -10.18 -25.09 -6.53
C GLY A 377 -10.58 -26.35 -5.75
N PRO A 378 -9.69 -26.94 -4.93
CA PRO A 378 -10.01 -28.07 -4.05
C PRO A 378 -11.17 -27.76 -3.07
N GLU A 379 -11.37 -26.49 -2.72
CA GLU A 379 -12.47 -26.02 -1.88
C GLU A 379 -13.83 -26.11 -2.58
N TYR A 380 -13.90 -25.78 -3.88
CA TYR A 380 -15.11 -25.93 -4.69
C TYR A 380 -15.51 -27.41 -4.82
N HIS A 381 -14.54 -28.29 -5.11
CA HIS A 381 -14.79 -29.73 -5.18
C HIS A 381 -15.18 -30.31 -3.81
N ALA A 382 -14.56 -29.86 -2.71
CA ALA A 382 -14.93 -30.27 -1.36
C ALA A 382 -16.36 -29.80 -1.00
N PHE A 383 -16.73 -28.58 -1.39
CA PHE A 383 -18.06 -28.03 -1.21
C PHE A 383 -19.11 -28.82 -2.01
N LEU A 384 -18.88 -29.10 -3.29
CA LEU A 384 -19.80 -29.93 -4.09
C LEU A 384 -19.90 -31.36 -3.56
N ALA A 385 -18.79 -32.00 -3.21
CA ALA A 385 -18.76 -33.36 -2.67
C ALA A 385 -19.55 -33.47 -1.34
N LYS A 386 -19.50 -32.44 -0.48
CA LYS A 386 -20.30 -32.36 0.76
C LYS A 386 -21.80 -32.51 0.49
N TYR A 387 -22.30 -31.99 -0.63
CA TYR A 387 -23.72 -32.01 -1.00
C TYR A 387 -24.10 -33.08 -2.03
N GLU A 388 -23.13 -33.81 -2.59
CA GLU A 388 -23.39 -35.10 -3.26
C GLU A 388 -23.62 -36.23 -2.25
N LEU A 389 -22.92 -36.19 -1.11
CA LEU A 389 -23.05 -37.14 -0.01
C LEU A 389 -24.26 -36.85 0.90
N ASN A 390 -24.61 -35.57 1.08
CA ASN A 390 -25.78 -35.15 1.87
C ASN A 390 -26.93 -34.80 0.94
N ARG A 391 -28.13 -35.33 1.18
CA ARG A 391 -29.32 -35.06 0.33
C ARG A 391 -29.49 -33.55 0.11
N PRO A 392 -29.46 -33.06 -1.15
CA PRO A 392 -29.55 -31.62 -1.41
C PRO A 392 -30.89 -31.07 -0.91
N PRO A 393 -30.92 -29.82 -0.42
CA PRO A 393 -32.15 -29.14 0.00
C PRO A 393 -33.16 -29.04 -1.14
N ASP A 394 -34.46 -29.00 -0.83
CA ASP A 394 -35.49 -28.86 -1.87
C ASP A 394 -35.32 -27.52 -2.61
N PRO A 395 -35.03 -27.53 -3.93
CA PRO A 395 -34.78 -26.31 -4.70
C PRO A 395 -35.98 -25.35 -4.72
N ARG A 396 -37.19 -25.84 -4.43
CA ARG A 396 -38.41 -25.01 -4.35
C ARG A 396 -38.33 -23.94 -3.25
N ILE A 397 -37.49 -24.13 -2.24
CA ILE A 397 -37.28 -23.17 -1.15
C ILE A 397 -36.71 -21.86 -1.70
N TRP A 398 -35.85 -21.94 -2.72
CA TRP A 398 -35.06 -20.81 -3.23
C TRP A 398 -35.64 -20.18 -4.50
N GLN A 399 -36.58 -20.84 -5.18
CA GLN A 399 -37.24 -20.32 -6.39
C GLN A 399 -37.95 -18.97 -6.19
N ALA A 400 -38.38 -18.67 -4.96
CA ALA A 400 -39.00 -17.38 -4.64
C ALA A 400 -37.99 -16.21 -4.53
N LEU A 401 -36.70 -16.53 -4.42
CA LEU A 401 -35.56 -15.61 -4.29
C LEU A 401 -34.80 -15.49 -5.61
N PHE A 402 -34.46 -16.62 -6.21
CA PHE A 402 -33.65 -16.72 -7.41
C PHE A 402 -34.30 -17.66 -8.44
N PHE A 403 -34.63 -17.15 -9.63
CA PHE A 403 -35.32 -17.91 -10.66
C PHE A 403 -34.97 -17.43 -12.07
N GLU A 404 -35.10 -18.30 -13.05
CA GLU A 404 -35.02 -17.92 -14.47
C GLU A 404 -36.31 -17.20 -14.90
N ALA A 405 -36.18 -16.01 -15.48
CA ALA A 405 -37.30 -15.25 -16.00
C ALA A 405 -37.96 -16.00 -17.18
N PRO A 406 -39.30 -15.92 -17.32
CA PRO A 406 -39.99 -16.53 -18.47
C PRO A 406 -39.46 -15.98 -19.79
N ARG A 407 -39.03 -16.88 -20.68
CA ARG A 407 -38.44 -16.51 -21.97
C ARG A 407 -39.50 -15.87 -22.87
N SER A 408 -39.31 -14.60 -23.22
CA SER A 408 -40.08 -13.95 -24.29
C SER A 408 -39.58 -14.38 -25.68
N ARG A 409 -40.43 -14.29 -26.71
CA ARG A 409 -40.06 -14.57 -28.12
C ARG A 409 -38.90 -13.71 -28.65
N LEU A 410 -38.55 -12.61 -27.95
CA LEU A 410 -37.49 -11.68 -28.30
C LEU A 410 -36.21 -11.82 -27.43
N GLN A 411 -36.23 -12.68 -26.40
CA GLN A 411 -35.06 -12.92 -25.54
C GLN A 411 -34.23 -14.07 -26.11
N THR A 412 -33.00 -13.75 -26.52
CA THR A 412 -32.02 -14.74 -27.01
C THR A 412 -31.13 -15.31 -25.90
N MET A 413 -31.14 -14.70 -24.70
CA MET A 413 -30.26 -15.04 -23.59
C MET A 413 -31.06 -15.36 -22.31
N PRO A 414 -30.79 -16.49 -21.63
CA PRO A 414 -31.39 -16.80 -20.33
C PRO A 414 -31.11 -15.68 -19.32
N THR A 415 -32.12 -15.26 -18.58
CA THR A 415 -31.98 -14.18 -17.58
C THR A 415 -32.42 -14.70 -16.22
N PHE A 416 -31.51 -14.72 -15.26
CA PHE A 416 -31.81 -15.04 -13.86
C PHE A 416 -32.16 -13.77 -13.11
N VAL A 417 -33.18 -13.84 -12.26
CA VAL A 417 -33.66 -12.74 -11.43
C VAL A 417 -33.38 -13.09 -9.98
N PHE A 418 -32.67 -12.21 -9.27
CA PHE A 418 -32.46 -12.30 -7.84
C PHE A 418 -33.18 -11.14 -7.13
N LEU A 419 -34.14 -11.48 -6.27
CA LEU A 419 -34.90 -10.53 -5.46
C LEU A 419 -34.27 -10.37 -4.07
N THR A 420 -33.41 -9.36 -3.89
CA THR A 420 -32.62 -9.23 -2.65
C THR A 420 -33.48 -8.90 -1.43
N SER A 421 -34.59 -8.20 -1.61
CA SER A 421 -35.56 -7.87 -0.55
C SER A 421 -36.23 -9.09 0.09
N ARG A 422 -36.16 -10.26 -0.55
CA ARG A 422 -36.71 -11.52 -0.01
C ARG A 422 -35.69 -12.32 0.78
N LEU A 423 -34.41 -11.96 0.72
CA LEU A 423 -33.33 -12.65 1.43
C LEU A 423 -33.34 -12.22 2.90
N LYS A 424 -33.53 -13.17 3.82
CA LYS A 424 -33.38 -12.91 5.26
C LYS A 424 -32.05 -13.53 5.71
N ALA A 425 -30.96 -12.77 5.63
CA ALA A 425 -29.60 -13.30 5.78
C ALA A 425 -29.40 -14.06 7.11
N GLU A 426 -29.95 -13.57 8.22
CA GLU A 426 -29.86 -14.21 9.55
C GLU A 426 -30.58 -15.57 9.66
N MET A 427 -31.57 -15.82 8.81
CA MET A 427 -32.42 -17.02 8.85
C MET A 427 -32.21 -17.93 7.63
N CYS A 428 -31.31 -17.54 6.73
CA CYS A 428 -31.05 -18.20 5.46
C CYS A 428 -29.87 -19.16 5.60
N ASP A 429 -30.06 -20.42 5.20
CA ASP A 429 -28.93 -21.31 4.94
C ASP A 429 -28.24 -20.87 3.65
N LEU A 430 -27.25 -19.99 3.80
CA LEU A 430 -26.52 -19.38 2.69
C LEU A 430 -25.78 -20.42 1.85
N GLU A 431 -25.22 -21.48 2.46
CA GLU A 431 -24.53 -22.53 1.71
C GLU A 431 -25.50 -23.28 0.79
N SER A 432 -26.67 -23.65 1.30
CA SER A 432 -27.73 -24.29 0.52
C SER A 432 -28.27 -23.37 -0.59
N PHE A 433 -28.32 -22.06 -0.35
CA PHE A 433 -28.71 -21.07 -1.36
C PHE A 433 -27.65 -20.92 -2.45
N TYR A 434 -26.36 -20.88 -2.10
CA TYR A 434 -25.26 -20.85 -3.08
C TYR A 434 -25.24 -22.10 -3.95
N LEU A 435 -25.42 -23.28 -3.36
CA LEU A 435 -25.53 -24.53 -4.12
C LEU A 435 -26.66 -24.47 -5.15
N TYR A 436 -27.83 -23.94 -4.76
CA TYR A 436 -28.97 -23.80 -5.66
C TYR A 436 -28.69 -22.84 -6.81
N ILE A 437 -28.03 -21.69 -6.57
CA ILE A 437 -27.63 -20.75 -7.63
C ILE A 437 -26.68 -21.43 -8.61
N LEU A 438 -25.67 -22.14 -8.11
CA LEU A 438 -24.70 -22.84 -8.93
C LEU A 438 -25.37 -23.91 -9.82
N GLN A 439 -26.27 -24.72 -9.25
CA GLN A 439 -27.03 -25.73 -10.02
C GLN A 439 -27.96 -25.10 -11.06
N ALA A 440 -28.59 -23.97 -10.74
CA ALA A 440 -29.48 -23.27 -11.66
C ALA A 440 -28.72 -22.69 -12.86
N VAL A 441 -27.51 -22.18 -12.63
CA VAL A 441 -26.63 -21.62 -13.67
C VAL A 441 -25.95 -22.71 -14.49
N ASP A 442 -25.50 -23.80 -13.86
CA ASP A 442 -24.86 -24.95 -14.52
C ASP A 442 -25.79 -25.67 -15.51
N ALA A 443 -27.10 -25.56 -15.30
CA ALA A 443 -28.11 -26.07 -16.24
C ALA A 443 -28.18 -25.29 -17.57
N ILE A 444 -27.44 -24.18 -17.72
CA ILE A 444 -27.43 -23.33 -18.91
C ILE A 444 -26.11 -23.49 -19.68
N ASP A 445 -26.21 -24.02 -20.89
CA ASP A 445 -25.10 -24.00 -21.85
C ASP A 445 -24.98 -22.61 -22.51
N GLY A 446 -24.03 -21.79 -22.04
CA GLY A 446 -23.66 -20.52 -22.66
C GLY A 446 -23.88 -19.27 -21.81
N PRO A 447 -23.69 -18.06 -22.39
CA PRO A 447 -23.80 -16.82 -21.64
C PRO A 447 -25.22 -16.59 -21.13
N PHE A 448 -25.34 -16.06 -19.91
CA PHE A 448 -26.60 -15.69 -19.27
C PHE A 448 -26.53 -14.25 -18.73
N ALA A 449 -27.70 -13.65 -18.50
CA ALA A 449 -27.82 -12.37 -17.82
C ALA A 449 -28.29 -12.56 -16.37
N LEU A 450 -27.76 -11.76 -15.46
CA LEU A 450 -28.23 -11.68 -14.07
C LEU A 450 -28.89 -10.31 -13.83
N PHE A 451 -30.14 -10.33 -13.37
CA PHE A 451 -30.88 -9.15 -12.94
C PHE A 451 -31.02 -9.14 -11.42
N LEU A 452 -30.35 -8.19 -10.78
CA LEU A 452 -30.37 -7.99 -9.33
C LEU A 452 -31.42 -6.93 -8.97
N ASP A 453 -32.55 -7.35 -8.41
CA ASP A 453 -33.55 -6.42 -7.91
C ASP A 453 -33.24 -6.01 -6.47
N CYS A 454 -32.66 -4.81 -6.33
CA CYS A 454 -32.34 -4.20 -5.03
C CYS A 454 -33.48 -3.35 -4.46
N THR A 455 -34.67 -3.38 -5.06
CA THR A 455 -35.81 -2.59 -4.59
C THR A 455 -36.27 -3.12 -3.23
N GLY A 456 -36.19 -2.28 -2.20
CA GLY A 456 -36.53 -2.67 -0.83
C GLY A 456 -35.42 -3.40 -0.08
N PHE A 457 -34.17 -3.31 -0.55
CA PHE A 457 -33.01 -3.80 0.20
C PHE A 457 -32.83 -3.02 1.52
N THR A 458 -32.58 -3.73 2.61
CA THR A 458 -32.31 -3.17 3.94
C THR A 458 -31.14 -3.92 4.61
N PHE A 459 -30.62 -3.40 5.72
CA PHE A 459 -29.60 -4.08 6.53
C PHE A 459 -30.00 -5.51 6.96
N ALA A 460 -31.31 -5.81 7.07
CA ALA A 460 -31.77 -7.17 7.39
C ALA A 460 -31.57 -8.19 6.23
N ASN A 461 -31.29 -7.69 5.03
CA ASN A 461 -31.08 -8.46 3.81
C ASN A 461 -29.59 -8.51 3.41
N GLU A 462 -28.72 -7.86 4.17
CA GLU A 462 -27.29 -7.81 3.90
C GLU A 462 -26.63 -9.14 4.25
N ILE A 463 -25.91 -9.71 3.29
CA ILE A 463 -25.04 -10.87 3.54
C ILE A 463 -23.73 -10.30 4.08
N SER A 464 -23.44 -10.55 5.35
CA SER A 464 -22.13 -10.23 5.91
C SER A 464 -21.07 -11.09 5.21
N LEU A 465 -20.11 -10.46 4.56
CA LEU A 465 -18.92 -11.16 4.09
C LEU A 465 -18.11 -11.63 5.32
N PRO A 466 -17.56 -12.86 5.30
CA PRO A 466 -16.76 -13.40 6.40
C PRO A 466 -15.53 -12.57 6.73
#